data_AF-A0AAW7KN80-F1
#
_entry.id   AF-A0AAW7KN80-F1
#
_cell.length_a   1.000
_cell.length_b   1.000
_cell.length_c   1.000
_cell.angle_alpha   90.00
_cell.angle_beta   90.00
_cell.angle_gamma   90.00
#
_symmetry.space_group_name_H-M   'P 1'
#
loop_
_entity.id
_entity.type
_entity.pdbx_description
1 polymer ?
#
loop_
_entity_poly.entity_id
_entity_poly.type
_entity_poly.pdbx_seq_one_letter_code
_entity_poly.pdbx_strand_id
1 'polypeptide(L)'
;MGIAKLIEEVREFGDFEFYPTLDSDIALIKKHIDLLGYDKPYSVLDIGVGDGRVLNAIAHEYGEKYAIEKSLPLIRALPADIMIVGTDFMAQTLIDIETSVIFCNPPFTQYSEFASKIIAESLAPDVYLILPTRWSNNQAIKDALARRKATFTVIGNSDYRSADRPARCAVDVIHISLSKSASRRWDRATVDVDPFAAWFSDNFDIDAQGSAARKADSLHQKVQPDKFEIIAGGDLISTLVSHYDASLEKLINTYKGLEHVDGSILDELNVSIDSIYAAIKLRIKSLKNKYWKELFNRFTPITDKLCTSTREEML
;
A
#
# COMPACT_ATOMS: atom_id res chain seq x y z
N MET A 1 -18.98 20.33 -6.21
CA MET A 1 -20.17 19.60 -5.74
C MET A 1 -20.22 19.70 -4.22
N GLY A 2 -21.40 19.89 -3.60
CA GLY A 2 -21.50 19.94 -2.13
C GLY A 2 -21.36 18.55 -1.50
N ILE A 3 -20.82 18.48 -0.28
CA ILE A 3 -20.52 17.21 0.41
C ILE A 3 -21.76 16.32 0.62
N ALA A 4 -22.92 16.92 0.91
CA ALA A 4 -24.17 16.18 1.11
C ALA A 4 -24.58 15.40 -0.14
N LYS A 5 -24.42 16.03 -1.32
CA LYS A 5 -24.71 15.40 -2.61
C LYS A 5 -23.72 14.26 -2.91
N LEU A 6 -22.44 14.44 -2.56
CA LEU A 6 -21.43 13.40 -2.73
C LEU A 6 -21.75 12.16 -1.87
N ILE A 7 -22.18 12.37 -0.62
CA ILE A 7 -22.59 11.26 0.28
C ILE A 7 -23.77 10.48 -0.32
N GLU A 8 -24.75 11.15 -0.92
CA GLU A 8 -25.87 10.50 -1.58
C GLU A 8 -25.41 9.64 -2.78
N GLU A 9 -24.57 10.18 -3.66
CA GLU A 9 -24.03 9.47 -4.83
C GLU A 9 -23.18 8.25 -4.43
N VAL A 10 -22.40 8.36 -3.35
CA VAL A 10 -21.56 7.25 -2.84
C VAL A 10 -22.42 6.10 -2.32
N ARG A 11 -23.53 6.41 -1.64
CA ARG A 11 -24.49 5.41 -1.17
C ARG A 11 -25.20 4.68 -2.30
N GLU A 12 -25.54 5.40 -3.38
CA GLU A 12 -26.08 4.78 -4.60
C GLU A 12 -25.09 3.79 -5.24
N PHE A 13 -23.79 4.03 -5.03
CA PHE A 13 -22.71 3.15 -5.46
C PHE A 13 -22.41 1.99 -4.48
N GLY A 14 -23.19 1.87 -3.41
CA GLY A 14 -23.12 0.75 -2.46
C GLY A 14 -22.13 0.93 -1.32
N ASP A 15 -21.54 2.12 -1.15
CA ASP A 15 -20.71 2.45 0.01
C ASP A 15 -21.54 3.23 1.05
N PHE A 16 -21.76 2.57 2.19
CA PHE A 16 -22.56 3.08 3.30
C PHE A 16 -21.72 3.55 4.49
N GLU A 17 -20.39 3.48 4.38
CA GLU A 17 -19.44 3.86 5.44
C GLU A 17 -18.54 5.03 5.01
N PHE A 18 -18.95 5.81 4.02
CA PHE A 18 -18.35 7.12 3.76
C PHE A 18 -18.84 8.15 4.78
N TYR A 19 -17.98 8.46 5.76
CA TYR A 19 -18.13 9.57 6.69
C TYR A 19 -16.87 10.46 6.67
N PRO A 20 -17.02 11.77 6.47
CA PRO A 20 -15.86 12.65 6.41
C PRO A 20 -15.11 12.70 7.74
N THR A 21 -13.78 12.69 7.67
CA THR A 21 -12.92 12.91 8.85
C THR A 21 -13.15 14.29 9.44
N LEU A 22 -13.19 14.38 10.78
CA LEU A 22 -13.44 15.62 11.51
C LEU A 22 -12.25 16.58 11.38
N ASP A 23 -12.52 17.88 11.21
CA ASP A 23 -11.48 18.91 11.09
C ASP A 23 -10.57 18.96 12.33
N SER A 24 -11.10 18.64 13.52
CA SER A 24 -10.33 18.53 14.76
C SER A 24 -9.27 17.42 14.70
N ASP A 25 -9.62 16.26 14.11
CA ASP A 25 -8.70 15.13 13.97
C ASP A 25 -7.63 15.43 12.92
N ILE A 26 -8.02 16.07 11.81
CA ILE A 26 -7.11 16.52 10.76
C ILE A 26 -6.08 17.51 11.33
N ALA A 27 -6.53 18.51 12.08
CA ALA A 27 -5.66 19.52 12.69
C ALA A 27 -4.70 18.89 13.71
N LEU A 28 -5.16 17.89 14.47
CA LEU A 28 -4.35 17.16 15.42
C LEU A 28 -3.24 16.35 14.73
N ILE A 29 -3.60 15.61 13.69
CA ILE A 29 -2.65 14.82 12.87
C ILE A 29 -1.61 15.75 12.23
N LYS A 30 -2.06 16.83 11.59
CA LYS A 30 -1.17 17.81 10.96
C LYS A 30 -0.17 18.37 11.96
N LYS A 31 -0.65 18.82 13.12
CA LYS A 31 0.21 19.30 14.21
C LYS A 31 1.23 18.25 14.65
N HIS A 32 0.83 16.98 14.76
CA HIS A 32 1.74 15.91 15.13
C HIS A 32 2.81 15.64 14.06
N ILE A 33 2.43 15.63 12.77
CA ILE A 33 3.38 15.50 11.65
C ILE A 33 4.42 16.61 11.67
N ASP A 34 3.99 17.86 11.91
CA ASP A 34 4.89 19.01 11.95
C ASP A 34 5.91 18.92 13.11
N LEU A 35 5.52 18.28 14.24
CA LEU A 35 6.41 18.04 15.38
C LEU A 35 7.49 16.98 15.10
N LEU A 36 7.23 16.03 14.19
CA LEU A 36 8.23 15.02 13.80
C LEU A 36 9.41 15.64 13.06
N GLY A 37 9.22 16.84 12.47
CA GLY A 37 10.28 17.63 11.87
C GLY A 37 10.91 16.96 10.67
N TYR A 38 10.11 16.63 9.64
CA TYR A 38 10.66 16.18 8.36
C TYR A 38 11.51 17.28 7.73
N ASP A 39 12.78 16.98 7.45
CA ASP A 39 13.72 17.94 6.86
C ASP A 39 13.53 18.15 5.34
N LYS A 40 12.76 17.28 4.69
CA LYS A 40 12.47 17.31 3.24
C LYS A 40 10.96 17.20 3.00
N PRO A 41 10.49 17.60 1.80
CA PRO A 41 9.13 17.28 1.38
C PRO A 41 8.85 15.79 1.57
N TYR A 42 7.77 15.50 2.29
CA TYR A 42 7.34 14.14 2.58
C TYR A 42 6.12 13.80 1.73
N SER A 43 6.07 12.56 1.25
CA SER A 43 4.91 12.03 0.52
C SER A 43 3.90 11.40 1.47
N VAL A 44 2.62 11.49 1.11
CA VAL A 44 1.52 10.96 1.92
C VAL A 44 0.68 10.00 1.09
N LEU A 45 0.37 8.83 1.64
CA LEU A 45 -0.64 7.93 1.13
C LEU A 45 -1.88 7.99 2.03
N ASP A 46 -3.03 8.32 1.44
CA ASP A 46 -4.33 8.28 2.10
C ASP A 46 -5.12 7.05 1.61
N ILE A 47 -5.41 6.13 2.55
CA ILE A 47 -6.12 4.88 2.29
C ILE A 47 -7.59 5.08 2.66
N GLY A 48 -8.47 5.04 1.66
CA GLY A 48 -9.85 5.50 1.80
C GLY A 48 -9.92 7.02 1.80
N VAL A 49 -9.28 7.65 0.79
CA VAL A 49 -9.07 9.10 0.72
C VAL A 49 -10.37 9.91 0.72
N GLY A 50 -11.49 9.29 0.33
CA GLY A 50 -12.79 9.94 0.36
C GLY A 50 -12.83 11.16 -0.54
N ASP A 51 -13.17 12.32 0.02
CA ASP A 51 -13.19 13.58 -0.70
C ASP A 51 -11.83 14.30 -0.75
N GLY A 52 -10.76 13.66 -0.26
CA GLY A 52 -9.39 14.20 -0.30
C GLY A 52 -9.09 15.29 0.73
N ARG A 53 -10.01 15.61 1.64
CA ARG A 53 -9.79 16.67 2.65
C ARG A 53 -8.56 16.42 3.51
N VAL A 54 -8.31 15.16 3.92
CA VAL A 54 -7.25 14.84 4.86
C VAL A 54 -5.93 14.93 4.13
N LEU A 55 -5.80 14.22 3.01
CA LEU A 55 -4.62 14.27 2.16
C LEU A 55 -4.22 15.71 1.80
N ASN A 56 -5.18 16.57 1.44
CA ASN A 56 -4.89 17.98 1.15
C ASN A 56 -4.43 18.79 2.36
N ALA A 57 -4.93 18.49 3.55
CA ALA A 57 -4.58 19.22 4.77
C ALA A 57 -3.25 18.76 5.37
N ILE A 58 -2.91 17.47 5.25
CA ILE A 58 -1.73 16.89 5.90
C ILE A 58 -0.51 16.78 4.98
N ALA A 59 -0.71 16.76 3.66
CA ALA A 59 0.41 16.71 2.72
C ALA A 59 1.32 17.93 2.83
N HIS A 60 2.61 17.70 2.60
CA HIS A 60 3.56 18.78 2.42
C HIS A 60 3.27 19.53 1.10
N GLU A 61 3.52 20.84 1.06
CA GLU A 61 3.27 21.67 -0.14
C GLU A 61 3.93 21.13 -1.41
N TYR A 62 5.18 20.65 -1.28
CA TYR A 62 5.95 20.02 -2.35
C TYR A 62 5.99 18.48 -2.25
N GLY A 63 5.11 17.88 -1.46
CA GLY A 63 5.03 16.43 -1.26
C GLY A 63 4.08 15.77 -2.26
N GLU A 64 4.39 14.54 -2.63
CA GLU A 64 3.51 13.74 -3.49
C GLU A 64 2.29 13.25 -2.70
N LYS A 65 1.11 13.30 -3.35
CA LYS A 65 -0.18 12.91 -2.78
C LYS A 65 -0.64 11.61 -3.44
N TYR A 66 -0.66 10.53 -2.68
CA TYR A 66 -1.11 9.23 -3.15
C TYR A 66 -2.44 8.84 -2.50
N ALA A 67 -3.31 8.20 -3.26
CA ALA A 67 -4.64 7.80 -2.82
C ALA A 67 -4.95 6.35 -3.16
N ILE A 68 -5.63 5.66 -2.24
CA ILE A 68 -6.40 4.46 -2.53
C ILE A 68 -7.87 4.77 -2.24
N GLU A 69 -8.73 4.57 -3.24
CA GLU A 69 -10.19 4.79 -3.11
C GLU A 69 -10.95 3.83 -4.00
N LYS A 70 -11.99 3.20 -3.44
CA LYS A 70 -12.80 2.20 -4.14
C LYS A 70 -14.01 2.84 -4.85
N SER A 71 -14.55 3.90 -4.29
CA SER A 71 -15.77 4.56 -4.77
C SER A 71 -15.48 5.44 -6.00
N LEU A 72 -16.06 5.07 -7.14
CA LEU A 72 -15.88 5.80 -8.39
C LEU A 72 -16.37 7.27 -8.33
N PRO A 73 -17.50 7.60 -7.67
CA PRO A 73 -17.88 8.99 -7.44
C PRO A 73 -16.81 9.79 -6.66
N LEU A 74 -16.21 9.20 -5.62
CA LEU A 74 -15.14 9.85 -4.83
C LEU A 74 -13.90 10.06 -5.68
N ILE A 75 -13.43 9.03 -6.38
CA ILE A 75 -12.32 9.10 -7.33
C ILE A 75 -12.49 10.25 -8.33
N ARG A 76 -13.67 10.39 -8.93
CA ARG A 76 -13.96 11.44 -9.91
C ARG A 76 -14.02 12.84 -9.31
N ALA A 77 -14.26 12.95 -8.00
CA ALA A 77 -14.30 14.22 -7.30
C ALA A 77 -12.91 14.68 -6.79
N LEU A 78 -11.89 13.79 -6.83
CA LEU A 78 -10.56 14.12 -6.38
C LEU A 78 -9.88 15.16 -7.28
N PRO A 79 -9.12 16.11 -6.70
CA PRO A 79 -8.21 16.98 -7.45
C PRO A 79 -7.21 16.21 -8.32
N ALA A 80 -6.84 16.81 -9.47
CA ALA A 80 -5.94 16.20 -10.44
C ALA A 80 -4.49 15.99 -9.93
N ASP A 81 -4.07 16.71 -8.88
CA ASP A 81 -2.76 16.58 -8.25
C ASP A 81 -2.67 15.40 -7.27
N ILE A 82 -3.76 14.66 -7.05
CA ILE A 82 -3.80 13.43 -6.25
C ILE A 82 -3.65 12.21 -7.17
N MET A 83 -2.57 11.46 -6.98
CA MET A 83 -2.30 10.25 -7.75
C MET A 83 -3.00 9.04 -7.13
N ILE A 84 -3.92 8.42 -7.87
CA ILE A 84 -4.59 7.19 -7.46
C ILE A 84 -3.64 6.02 -7.75
N VAL A 85 -3.21 5.33 -6.69
CA VAL A 85 -2.27 4.20 -6.77
C VAL A 85 -2.95 2.83 -6.55
N GLY A 86 -4.22 2.83 -6.20
CA GLY A 86 -5.03 1.63 -6.06
C GLY A 86 -6.50 1.97 -5.83
N THR A 87 -7.38 0.95 -5.92
CA THR A 87 -8.81 1.12 -5.70
C THR A 87 -9.31 0.33 -4.49
N ASP A 88 -9.32 -1.00 -4.59
CA ASP A 88 -9.67 -1.87 -3.47
C ASP A 88 -8.44 -2.15 -2.59
N PHE A 89 -8.37 -1.48 -1.43
CA PHE A 89 -7.27 -1.62 -0.48
C PHE A 89 -7.01 -3.08 -0.07
N MET A 90 -8.07 -3.88 0.14
CA MET A 90 -7.91 -5.26 0.60
C MET A 90 -7.31 -6.17 -0.47
N ALA A 91 -7.39 -5.77 -1.75
CA ALA A 91 -6.75 -6.44 -2.87
C ALA A 91 -5.35 -5.89 -3.21
N GLN A 92 -4.89 -4.81 -2.56
CA GLN A 92 -3.55 -4.23 -2.80
C GLN A 92 -2.51 -4.76 -1.81
N THR A 93 -1.24 -4.69 -2.20
CA THR A 93 -0.09 -4.85 -1.27
C THR A 93 0.52 -3.48 -1.00
N LEU A 94 0.88 -3.18 0.26
CA LEU A 94 1.60 -1.93 0.57
C LEU A 94 3.13 -2.06 0.50
N ILE A 95 3.64 -3.29 0.38
CA ILE A 95 5.06 -3.64 0.51
C ILE A 95 5.95 -3.01 -0.59
N ASP A 96 5.35 -2.45 -1.64
CA ASP A 96 6.04 -1.76 -2.73
C ASP A 96 5.63 -0.29 -2.91
N ILE A 97 4.86 0.26 -1.97
CA ILE A 97 4.47 1.68 -1.97
C ILE A 97 5.36 2.45 -0.99
N GLU A 98 6.41 3.06 -1.52
CA GLU A 98 7.35 3.89 -0.77
C GLU A 98 6.75 5.28 -0.50
N THR A 99 6.30 5.53 0.73
CA THR A 99 5.80 6.84 1.17
C THR A 99 6.35 7.22 2.52
N SER A 100 6.25 8.50 2.89
CA SER A 100 6.75 8.98 4.18
C SER A 100 5.72 8.85 5.30
N VAL A 101 4.44 9.05 4.98
CA VAL A 101 3.32 9.02 5.91
C VAL A 101 2.16 8.24 5.27
N ILE A 102 1.53 7.36 6.04
CA ILE A 102 0.21 6.80 5.71
C ILE A 102 -0.84 7.38 6.63
N PHE A 103 -2.00 7.73 6.08
CA PHE A 103 -3.21 8.03 6.84
C PHE A 103 -4.34 7.07 6.43
N CYS A 104 -5.18 6.69 7.39
CA CYS A 104 -6.42 5.98 7.14
C CYS A 104 -7.45 6.26 8.24
N ASN A 105 -8.66 6.63 7.83
CA ASN A 105 -9.87 6.57 8.66
C ASN A 105 -10.74 5.43 8.11
N PRO A 106 -10.47 4.17 8.48
CA PRO A 106 -11.08 3.00 7.85
C PRO A 106 -12.56 2.91 8.18
N PRO A 107 -13.36 2.20 7.36
CA PRO A 107 -14.71 1.80 7.73
C PRO A 107 -14.71 1.08 9.09
N PHE A 108 -15.48 1.55 10.07
CA PHE A 108 -15.38 1.05 11.46
C PHE A 108 -15.84 -0.40 11.64
N THR A 109 -16.53 -0.98 10.66
CA THR A 109 -16.80 -2.43 10.61
C THR A 109 -15.56 -3.25 10.28
N GLN A 110 -14.65 -2.72 9.45
CA GLN A 110 -13.44 -3.38 8.94
C GLN A 110 -12.13 -2.82 9.54
N TYR A 111 -12.23 -1.93 10.53
CA TYR A 111 -11.08 -1.26 11.16
C TYR A 111 -9.94 -2.22 11.55
N SER A 112 -10.28 -3.43 12.01
CA SER A 112 -9.31 -4.44 12.44
C SER A 112 -8.45 -4.95 11.29
N GLU A 113 -9.10 -5.28 10.18
CA GLU A 113 -8.45 -5.83 8.98
C GLU A 113 -7.59 -4.74 8.34
N PHE A 114 -8.14 -3.52 8.22
CA PHE A 114 -7.42 -2.37 7.70
C PHE A 114 -6.18 -2.05 8.54
N ALA A 115 -6.34 -1.84 9.84
CA ALA A 115 -5.23 -1.49 10.73
C ALA A 115 -4.15 -2.58 10.74
N SER A 116 -4.52 -3.85 10.86
CA SER A 116 -3.56 -4.96 10.89
C SER A 116 -2.77 -5.05 9.59
N LYS A 117 -3.43 -4.91 8.44
CA LYS A 117 -2.79 -4.92 7.12
C LYS A 117 -1.85 -3.73 6.93
N ILE A 118 -2.30 -2.51 7.26
CA ILE A 118 -1.47 -1.30 7.16
C ILE A 118 -0.20 -1.45 8.01
N ILE A 119 -0.35 -1.87 9.27
CA ILE A 119 0.78 -2.08 10.17
C ILE A 119 1.71 -3.16 9.62
N ALA A 120 1.16 -4.30 9.17
CA ALA A 120 1.97 -5.42 8.69
C ALA A 120 2.75 -5.11 7.40
N GLU A 121 2.17 -4.34 6.48
CA GLU A 121 2.71 -4.20 5.11
C GLU A 121 3.34 -2.83 4.82
N SER A 122 3.09 -1.80 5.64
CA SER A 122 3.57 -0.44 5.35
C SER A 122 5.09 -0.33 5.29
N LEU A 123 5.58 0.35 4.25
CA LEU A 123 6.94 0.89 4.14
C LEU A 123 7.05 2.31 4.71
N ALA A 124 5.93 2.97 5.00
CA ALA A 124 5.95 4.30 5.58
C ALA A 124 6.36 4.23 7.06
N PRO A 125 7.33 5.07 7.48
CA PRO A 125 7.81 5.08 8.84
C PRO A 125 6.79 5.67 9.84
N ASP A 126 5.86 6.52 9.39
CA ASP A 126 4.71 6.99 10.18
C ASP A 126 3.38 6.56 9.60
N VAL A 127 2.51 6.07 10.47
CA VAL A 127 1.13 5.71 10.13
C VAL A 127 0.19 6.42 11.11
N TYR A 128 -0.85 7.05 10.58
CA TYR A 128 -1.92 7.67 11.36
C TYR A 128 -3.24 6.96 11.10
N LEU A 129 -3.89 6.49 12.17
CA LEU A 129 -5.16 5.78 12.09
C LEU A 129 -6.19 6.44 13.00
N ILE A 130 -7.44 6.52 12.54
CA ILE A 130 -8.60 6.86 13.37
C ILE A 130 -9.38 5.57 13.61
N LEU A 131 -9.29 5.01 14.81
CA LEU A 131 -9.86 3.69 15.11
C LEU A 131 -10.89 3.75 16.23
N PRO A 132 -11.96 2.93 16.18
CA PRO A 132 -12.85 2.74 17.32
C PRO A 132 -12.05 2.31 18.55
N THR A 133 -12.25 2.95 19.71
CA THR A 133 -11.52 2.72 20.99
C THR A 133 -11.28 1.26 21.39
N ARG A 134 -12.16 0.35 20.96
CA ARG A 134 -12.02 -1.12 21.10
C ARG A 134 -10.79 -1.72 20.41
N TRP A 135 -10.12 -0.99 19.52
CA TRP A 135 -8.89 -1.42 18.84
C TRP A 135 -7.79 -1.84 19.82
N SER A 136 -7.75 -1.19 20.98
CA SER A 136 -6.80 -1.47 22.07
C SER A 136 -6.90 -2.90 22.62
N ASN A 137 -8.01 -3.59 22.39
CA ASN A 137 -8.24 -4.98 22.78
C ASN A 137 -8.17 -5.97 21.60
N ASN A 138 -7.92 -5.48 20.38
CA ASN A 138 -7.86 -6.31 19.20
C ASN A 138 -6.53 -7.07 19.10
N GLN A 139 -6.59 -8.40 19.05
CA GLN A 139 -5.38 -9.23 19.05
C GLN A 139 -4.60 -9.11 17.74
N ALA A 140 -5.28 -9.05 16.58
CA ALA A 140 -4.60 -8.95 15.28
C ALA A 140 -3.78 -7.65 15.17
N ILE A 141 -4.31 -6.53 15.67
CA ILE A 141 -3.58 -5.25 15.71
C ILE A 141 -2.36 -5.36 16.65
N LYS A 142 -2.52 -5.97 17.83
CA LYS A 142 -1.41 -6.18 18.78
C LYS A 142 -0.30 -7.05 18.18
N ASP A 143 -0.68 -8.13 17.50
CA ASP A 143 0.26 -9.04 16.85
C ASP A 143 1.02 -8.35 15.72
N ALA A 144 0.33 -7.53 14.92
CA ALA A 144 0.95 -6.72 13.86
C ALA A 144 1.95 -5.69 14.43
N LEU A 145 1.58 -4.98 15.50
CA LEU A 145 2.46 -4.04 16.18
C LEU A 145 3.71 -4.74 16.72
N ALA A 146 3.54 -5.86 17.42
CA ALA A 146 4.64 -6.64 17.98
C ALA A 146 5.57 -7.18 16.88
N ARG A 147 5.00 -7.74 15.80
CA ARG A 147 5.76 -8.28 14.66
C ARG A 147 6.62 -7.22 13.98
N ARG A 148 6.12 -5.99 13.88
CA ARG A 148 6.84 -4.87 13.27
C ARG A 148 7.70 -4.07 14.25
N LYS A 149 7.76 -4.48 15.52
CA LYS A 149 8.41 -3.72 16.62
C LYS A 149 7.92 -2.27 16.68
N ALA A 150 6.66 -2.06 16.32
CA ALA A 150 6.06 -0.74 16.22
C ALA A 150 5.76 -0.17 17.61
N THR A 151 5.86 1.14 17.73
CA THR A 151 5.37 1.88 18.90
C THR A 151 4.16 2.71 18.48
N PHE A 152 3.27 3.00 19.42
CA PHE A 152 2.10 3.83 19.14
C PHE A 152 1.88 4.87 20.24
N THR A 153 1.26 5.98 19.86
CA THR A 153 0.78 7.03 20.76
C THR A 153 -0.65 7.39 20.38
N VAL A 154 -1.55 7.42 21.36
CA VAL A 154 -2.87 8.03 21.17
C VAL A 154 -2.69 9.54 21.28
N ILE A 155 -2.82 10.24 20.15
CA ILE A 155 -2.59 11.68 20.06
C ILE A 155 -3.84 12.49 20.40
N GLY A 156 -5.02 11.85 20.38
CA GLY A 156 -6.29 12.44 20.80
C GLY A 156 -7.45 11.47 20.66
N ASN A 157 -8.64 11.95 21.00
CA ASN A 157 -9.89 11.21 20.89
C ASN A 157 -10.99 12.07 20.28
N SER A 158 -11.93 11.41 19.62
CA SER A 158 -13.05 12.06 18.94
C SER A 158 -14.31 11.21 19.03
N ASP A 159 -15.42 11.82 18.66
CA ASP A 159 -16.74 11.24 18.82
C ASP A 159 -17.57 11.35 17.53
N TYR A 160 -17.79 10.21 16.90
CA TYR A 160 -18.55 10.08 15.66
C TYR A 160 -20.03 9.71 15.92
N ARG A 161 -20.55 9.88 17.15
CA ARG A 161 -21.96 9.56 17.50
C ARG A 161 -23.02 10.29 16.65
N SER A 162 -22.68 11.44 16.05
CA SER A 162 -23.55 12.20 15.14
C SER A 162 -23.53 11.67 13.70
N ALA A 163 -22.61 10.78 13.35
CA ALA A 163 -22.50 10.19 12.01
C ALA A 163 -23.60 9.15 11.75
N ASP A 164 -23.61 8.60 10.54
CA ASP A 164 -24.51 7.50 10.17
C ASP A 164 -24.34 6.28 11.07
N ARG A 165 -25.40 5.49 11.22
CA ARG A 165 -25.48 4.38 12.18
C ARG A 165 -24.24 3.45 12.19
N PRO A 166 -23.65 3.03 11.05
CA PRO A 166 -22.45 2.20 11.04
C PRO A 166 -21.21 2.87 11.66
N ALA A 167 -21.13 4.20 11.57
CA ALA A 167 -19.98 5.00 11.98
C ALA A 167 -20.06 5.54 13.43
N ARG A 168 -21.17 5.30 14.14
CA ARG A 168 -21.38 5.86 15.49
C ARG A 168 -20.52 5.18 16.55
N CYS A 169 -19.34 5.71 16.82
CA CYS A 169 -18.54 5.29 17.96
C CYS A 169 -17.60 6.39 18.47
N ALA A 170 -17.06 6.17 19.67
CA ALA A 170 -15.92 6.92 20.16
C ALA A 170 -14.64 6.33 19.57
N VAL A 171 -13.76 7.20 19.09
CA VAL A 171 -12.54 6.84 18.37
C VAL A 171 -11.31 7.43 19.05
N ASP A 172 -10.19 6.74 18.85
CA ASP A 172 -8.85 7.25 19.15
C ASP A 172 -8.18 7.65 17.84
N VAL A 173 -7.49 8.79 17.86
CA VAL A 173 -6.56 9.20 16.82
C VAL A 173 -5.17 8.71 17.24
N ILE A 174 -4.59 7.83 16.44
CA ILE A 174 -3.40 7.06 16.81
C ILE A 174 -2.29 7.37 15.83
N HIS A 175 -1.11 7.68 16.35
CA HIS A 175 0.14 7.66 15.59
C HIS A 175 0.87 6.35 15.89
N ILE A 176 1.32 5.66 14.84
CA ILE A 176 2.15 4.46 14.92
C ILE A 176 3.48 4.78 14.27
N SER A 177 4.56 4.68 15.04
CA SER A 177 5.92 4.74 14.52
C SER A 177 6.39 3.34 14.18
N LEU A 178 6.63 3.11 12.89
CA LEU A 178 7.29 1.93 12.36
C LEU A 178 8.81 2.12 12.26
N SER A 179 9.32 3.31 12.59
CA SER A 179 10.75 3.63 12.53
C SER A 179 11.48 3.35 13.84
N LYS A 180 12.78 3.03 13.74
CA LYS A 180 13.72 3.03 14.87
C LYS A 180 13.97 4.44 15.42
N SER A 181 13.86 5.47 14.56
CA SER A 181 14.18 6.84 14.93
C SER A 181 12.93 7.64 15.25
N ALA A 182 12.96 8.34 16.38
CA ALA A 182 11.87 9.20 16.83
C ALA A 182 11.85 10.55 16.12
N SER A 183 12.97 10.99 15.52
CA SER A 183 13.08 12.29 14.84
C SER A 183 13.31 12.10 13.34
N ARG A 184 12.67 12.94 12.54
CA ARG A 184 12.78 12.90 11.06
C ARG A 184 13.71 13.96 10.49
N ARG A 185 14.44 14.65 11.38
CA ARG A 185 15.42 15.67 11.02
C ARG A 185 16.72 15.05 10.52
N TRP A 186 17.33 14.19 11.32
CA TRP A 186 18.73 13.77 11.08
C TRP A 186 18.86 12.41 10.38
N ASP A 187 17.85 11.55 10.48
CA ASP A 187 17.86 10.21 9.90
C ASP A 187 16.98 10.15 8.65
N ARG A 188 17.43 9.39 7.64
CA ARG A 188 16.49 8.89 6.63
C ARG A 188 15.49 7.99 7.35
N ALA A 189 14.28 8.52 7.50
CA ALA A 189 13.16 7.83 8.10
C ALA A 189 12.97 6.47 7.40
N THR A 190 13.35 5.40 8.07
CA THR A 190 13.24 4.03 7.57
C THR A 190 12.54 3.17 8.61
N VAL A 191 11.80 2.18 8.15
CA VAL A 191 11.11 1.22 9.02
C VAL A 191 12.15 0.35 9.76
N ASP A 192 11.84 -0.04 10.99
CA ASP A 192 12.68 -0.95 11.79
C ASP A 192 12.74 -2.34 11.15
N VAL A 193 11.56 -2.88 10.87
CA VAL A 193 11.38 -4.20 10.24
C VAL A 193 10.86 -3.99 8.82
N ASP A 194 11.61 -4.45 7.82
CA ASP A 194 11.17 -4.49 6.41
C ASP A 194 9.93 -5.40 6.30
N PRO A 195 8.78 -4.91 5.81
CA PRO A 195 7.57 -5.71 5.69
C PRO A 195 7.75 -6.92 4.75
N PHE A 196 8.59 -6.80 3.72
CA PHE A 196 8.87 -7.94 2.85
C PHE A 196 9.72 -9.01 3.57
N ALA A 197 10.65 -8.59 4.43
CA ALA A 197 11.44 -9.52 5.24
C ALA A 197 10.57 -10.25 6.29
N ALA A 198 9.65 -9.53 6.92
CA ALA A 198 8.68 -10.12 7.84
C ALA A 198 7.79 -11.15 7.11
N TRP A 199 7.21 -10.76 5.97
CA TRP A 199 6.42 -11.67 5.14
C TRP A 199 7.23 -12.89 4.69
N PHE A 200 8.47 -12.71 4.23
CA PHE A 200 9.31 -13.80 3.78
C PHE A 200 9.59 -14.80 4.92
N SER A 201 9.90 -14.32 6.12
CA SER A 201 10.14 -15.17 7.29
C SER A 201 8.91 -15.97 7.70
N ASP A 202 7.71 -15.44 7.47
CA ASP A 202 6.44 -16.11 7.81
C ASP A 202 6.02 -17.14 6.76
N ASN A 203 6.51 -16.97 5.54
CA ASN A 203 6.07 -17.73 4.38
C ASN A 203 7.17 -18.61 3.79
N PHE A 204 8.38 -18.64 4.34
CA PHE A 204 9.47 -19.49 3.84
C PHE A 204 10.22 -20.13 5.00
N ASP A 205 10.22 -21.47 5.03
CA ASP A 205 11.00 -22.30 5.95
C ASP A 205 12.08 -23.04 5.16
N ILE A 206 13.12 -22.29 4.74
CA ILE A 206 14.22 -22.80 3.92
C ILE A 206 15.49 -22.79 4.76
N ASP A 207 16.09 -23.97 4.95
CA ASP A 207 17.39 -24.10 5.60
C ASP A 207 18.52 -24.02 4.57
N ALA A 208 19.19 -22.85 4.49
CA ALA A 208 20.30 -22.62 3.57
C ALA A 208 21.35 -21.68 4.18
N GLN A 209 22.54 -22.20 4.44
CA GLN A 209 23.67 -21.55 5.13
C GLN A 209 24.86 -21.24 4.20
N GLY A 210 24.73 -21.49 2.90
CA GLY A 210 25.75 -21.19 1.90
C GLY A 210 26.17 -19.71 1.86
N SER A 211 27.26 -19.39 1.16
CA SER A 211 27.76 -18.02 1.09
C SER A 211 27.12 -17.23 -0.06
N ALA A 212 26.70 -15.98 0.19
CA ALA A 212 26.06 -15.08 -0.79
C ALA A 212 26.99 -14.63 -1.95
N ALA A 213 28.11 -15.31 -2.18
CA ALA A 213 29.11 -14.93 -3.18
C ALA A 213 28.68 -15.34 -4.60
N ARG A 214 27.76 -14.60 -5.22
CA ARG A 214 27.61 -14.46 -6.69
C ARG A 214 26.88 -13.15 -7.02
N LYS A 215 27.54 -12.29 -7.82
CA LYS A 215 27.02 -11.01 -8.33
C LYS A 215 25.75 -11.21 -9.15
N ALA A 216 24.80 -10.30 -8.97
CA ALA A 216 23.50 -10.23 -9.63
C ALA A 216 23.53 -10.09 -11.18
N ASP A 217 24.71 -10.03 -11.80
CA ASP A 217 24.87 -9.80 -13.23
C ASP A 217 24.34 -10.94 -14.11
N SER A 218 24.15 -12.16 -13.58
CA SER A 218 23.58 -13.30 -14.31
C SER A 218 22.05 -13.39 -14.27
N LEU A 219 21.36 -12.52 -13.52
CA LEU A 219 19.88 -12.52 -13.42
C LEU A 219 19.19 -11.76 -14.55
N HIS A 220 19.94 -11.12 -15.45
CA HIS A 220 19.42 -10.57 -16.70
C HIS A 220 19.09 -11.70 -17.70
N GLN A 221 18.10 -12.51 -17.39
CA GLN A 221 17.42 -13.30 -18.40
C GLN A 221 16.81 -12.33 -19.42
N LYS A 222 17.22 -12.43 -20.69
CA LYS A 222 16.49 -11.80 -21.79
C LYS A 222 15.04 -12.26 -21.68
N VAL A 223 14.15 -11.35 -21.30
CA VAL A 223 12.72 -11.57 -21.29
C VAL A 223 12.33 -11.89 -22.73
N GLN A 224 12.09 -13.16 -23.03
CA GLN A 224 11.40 -13.49 -24.27
C GLN A 224 10.00 -12.87 -24.18
N PRO A 225 9.52 -12.19 -25.23
CA PRO A 225 8.16 -11.69 -25.24
C PRO A 225 7.24 -12.90 -25.24
N ASP A 226 6.66 -13.22 -24.08
CA ASP A 226 5.54 -14.13 -24.04
C ASP A 226 4.43 -13.53 -24.90
N LYS A 227 3.98 -14.29 -25.89
CA LYS A 227 2.80 -13.92 -26.66
C LYS A 227 1.59 -14.14 -25.77
N PHE A 228 1.01 -13.08 -25.26
CA PHE A 228 -0.32 -13.13 -24.67
C PHE A 228 -1.32 -13.47 -25.80
N GLU A 229 -1.76 -14.73 -25.86
CA GLU A 229 -2.86 -15.13 -26.74
C GLU A 229 -4.16 -14.58 -26.15
N ILE A 230 -4.57 -13.41 -26.63
CA ILE A 230 -5.87 -12.85 -26.27
C ILE A 230 -6.92 -13.54 -27.15
N ILE A 231 -7.82 -14.28 -26.50
CA ILE A 231 -9.05 -14.77 -27.11
C ILE A 231 -9.83 -13.53 -27.58
N ALA A 232 -10.09 -13.43 -28.88
CA ALA A 232 -10.80 -12.30 -29.46
C ALA A 232 -12.15 -12.08 -28.74
N GLY A 233 -12.32 -10.91 -28.12
CA GLY A 233 -13.56 -10.49 -27.45
C GLY A 233 -13.53 -10.46 -25.91
N GLY A 234 -12.43 -10.86 -25.25
CA GLY A 234 -12.28 -10.77 -23.79
C GLY A 234 -11.83 -9.40 -23.28
N ASP A 235 -12.12 -9.10 -22.01
CA ASP A 235 -11.57 -7.94 -21.29
C ASP A 235 -10.04 -8.09 -21.14
N LEU A 236 -9.29 -7.20 -21.81
CA LEU A 236 -7.82 -7.18 -21.80
C LEU A 236 -7.29 -7.08 -20.37
N ILE A 237 -7.93 -6.25 -19.55
CA ILE A 237 -7.47 -5.97 -18.18
C ILE A 237 -7.64 -7.23 -17.34
N SER A 238 -8.82 -7.85 -17.33
CA SER A 238 -9.06 -9.09 -16.58
C SER A 238 -8.13 -10.22 -17.02
N THR A 239 -7.82 -10.31 -18.31
CA THR A 239 -6.91 -11.31 -18.87
C THR A 239 -5.48 -11.09 -18.37
N LEU A 240 -4.97 -9.86 -18.43
CA LEU A 240 -3.63 -9.53 -17.93
C LEU A 240 -3.50 -9.77 -16.43
N VAL A 241 -4.51 -9.40 -15.63
CA VAL A 241 -4.56 -9.67 -14.19
C VAL A 241 -4.51 -11.18 -13.92
N SER A 242 -5.37 -11.96 -14.57
CA SER A 242 -5.41 -13.43 -14.38
C SER A 242 -4.07 -14.09 -14.71
N HIS A 243 -3.40 -13.64 -15.77
CA HIS A 243 -2.07 -14.14 -16.12
C HIS A 243 -0.99 -13.70 -15.14
N TYR A 244 -1.07 -12.48 -14.61
CA TYR A 244 -0.16 -11.99 -13.58
C TYR A 244 -0.27 -12.83 -12.32
N ASP A 245 -1.49 -13.05 -11.84
CA ASP A 245 -1.77 -13.83 -10.63
C ASP A 245 -1.26 -15.27 -10.77
N ALA A 246 -1.56 -15.94 -11.89
CA ALA A 246 -1.07 -17.29 -12.15
C ALA A 246 0.47 -17.35 -12.24
N SER A 247 1.11 -16.32 -12.80
CA SER A 247 2.57 -16.25 -12.89
C SER A 247 3.21 -15.99 -11.52
N LEU A 248 2.58 -15.14 -10.70
CA LEU A 248 3.03 -14.85 -9.35
C LEU A 248 2.89 -16.10 -8.47
N GLU A 249 1.74 -16.76 -8.50
CA GLU A 249 1.50 -18.01 -7.78
C GLU A 249 2.53 -19.08 -8.16
N LYS A 250 2.77 -19.28 -9.47
CA LYS A 250 3.80 -20.20 -9.95
C LYS A 250 5.19 -19.84 -9.43
N LEU A 251 5.55 -18.55 -9.43
CA LEU A 251 6.83 -18.07 -8.90
C LEU A 251 6.96 -18.40 -7.41
N ILE A 252 5.96 -18.06 -6.60
CA ILE A 252 5.93 -18.34 -5.16
C ILE A 252 6.03 -19.85 -4.90
N ASN A 253 5.21 -20.66 -5.57
CA ASN A 253 5.21 -22.11 -5.42
C ASN A 253 6.56 -22.75 -5.80
N THR A 254 7.25 -22.18 -6.79
CA THR A 254 8.59 -22.65 -7.19
C THR A 254 9.60 -22.45 -6.06
N TYR A 255 9.61 -21.27 -5.43
CA TYR A 255 10.50 -21.00 -4.30
C TYR A 255 10.08 -21.74 -3.03
N LYS A 256 8.78 -21.95 -2.80
CA LYS A 256 8.25 -22.82 -1.74
C LYS A 256 8.71 -24.26 -1.91
N GLY A 257 8.94 -24.71 -3.14
CA GLY A 257 9.56 -26.02 -3.40
C GLY A 257 10.94 -26.18 -2.75
N LEU A 258 11.67 -25.09 -2.49
CA LEU A 258 12.98 -25.14 -1.83
C LEU A 258 12.90 -25.58 -0.36
N GLU A 259 11.75 -25.43 0.29
CA GLU A 259 11.52 -25.94 1.67
C GLU A 259 11.65 -27.47 1.75
N HIS A 260 11.54 -28.15 0.61
CA HIS A 260 11.62 -29.62 0.51
C HIS A 260 13.01 -30.10 0.07
N VAL A 261 13.96 -29.18 -0.15
CA VAL A 261 15.34 -29.51 -0.52
C VAL A 261 16.18 -29.55 0.75
N ASP A 262 16.98 -30.61 0.92
CA ASP A 262 17.87 -30.72 2.07
C ASP A 262 18.88 -29.57 2.09
N GLY A 263 19.06 -28.93 3.25
CA GLY A 263 19.93 -27.76 3.39
C GLY A 263 21.38 -28.02 3.02
N SER A 264 21.88 -29.26 3.23
CA SER A 264 23.23 -29.64 2.81
C SER A 264 23.41 -29.57 1.29
N ILE A 265 22.36 -29.90 0.52
CA ILE A 265 22.37 -29.79 -0.95
C ILE A 265 22.35 -28.32 -1.37
N LEU A 266 21.55 -27.47 -0.70
CA LEU A 266 21.54 -26.03 -0.97
C LEU A 266 22.90 -25.39 -0.68
N ASP A 267 23.56 -25.83 0.38
CA ASP A 267 24.90 -25.39 0.78
C ASP A 267 25.97 -25.84 -0.21
N GLU A 268 25.91 -27.09 -0.69
CA GLU A 268 26.79 -27.59 -1.77
C GLU A 268 26.65 -26.77 -3.06
N LEU A 269 25.44 -26.30 -3.36
CA LEU A 269 25.17 -25.40 -4.48
C LEU A 269 25.57 -23.94 -4.22
N ASN A 270 26.07 -23.66 -3.01
CA ASN A 270 26.42 -22.34 -2.49
C ASN A 270 25.25 -21.35 -2.60
N VAL A 271 24.06 -21.81 -2.19
CA VAL A 271 22.84 -21.02 -2.09
C VAL A 271 22.70 -20.51 -0.65
N SER A 272 22.37 -19.24 -0.49
CA SER A 272 22.13 -18.62 0.82
C SER A 272 20.69 -18.15 0.94
N ILE A 273 20.12 -18.15 2.15
CA ILE A 273 18.78 -17.62 2.40
C ILE A 273 18.63 -16.15 1.95
N ASP A 274 19.67 -15.34 2.15
CA ASP A 274 19.72 -13.94 1.72
C ASP A 274 19.65 -13.80 0.19
N SER A 275 20.34 -14.68 -0.54
CA SER A 275 20.28 -14.70 -2.00
C SER A 275 18.92 -15.13 -2.52
N ILE A 276 18.24 -16.04 -1.82
CA ILE A 276 16.86 -16.46 -2.15
C ILE A 276 15.92 -15.28 -1.92
N TYR A 277 15.97 -14.68 -0.74
CA TYR A 277 15.19 -13.48 -0.40
C TYR A 277 15.32 -12.38 -1.46
N ALA A 278 16.56 -12.01 -1.81
CA ALA A 278 16.83 -10.98 -2.81
C ALA A 278 16.32 -11.38 -4.20
N ALA A 279 16.47 -12.65 -4.58
CA ALA A 279 15.98 -13.17 -5.86
C ALA A 279 14.45 -13.13 -5.95
N ILE A 280 13.72 -13.55 -4.91
CA ILE A 280 12.25 -13.48 -4.87
C ILE A 280 11.79 -12.03 -5.01
N LYS A 281 12.35 -11.12 -4.19
CA LYS A 281 12.01 -9.69 -4.22
C LYS A 281 12.20 -9.10 -5.63
N LEU A 282 13.33 -9.39 -6.26
CA LEU A 282 13.63 -8.94 -7.62
C LEU A 282 12.66 -9.54 -8.65
N ARG A 283 12.39 -10.85 -8.58
CA ARG A 283 11.52 -11.55 -9.54
C ARG A 283 10.07 -11.07 -9.46
N ILE A 284 9.54 -10.82 -8.25
CA ILE A 284 8.20 -10.22 -8.07
C ILE A 284 8.16 -8.83 -8.71
N LYS A 285 9.17 -7.98 -8.45
CA LYS A 285 9.27 -6.64 -9.05
C LYS A 285 9.35 -6.70 -10.58
N SER A 286 10.19 -7.59 -11.13
CA SER A 286 10.29 -7.79 -12.58
C SER A 286 8.99 -8.29 -13.21
N LEU A 287 8.25 -9.15 -12.49
CA LEU A 287 6.95 -9.64 -12.94
C LEU A 287 5.93 -8.50 -13.00
N LYS A 288 5.79 -7.69 -11.94
CA LYS A 288 4.92 -6.49 -11.95
C LYS A 288 5.26 -5.58 -13.14
N ASN A 289 6.55 -5.27 -13.33
CA ASN A 289 7.01 -4.42 -14.44
C ASN A 289 6.66 -5.00 -15.82
N LYS A 290 6.72 -6.32 -16.00
CA LYS A 290 6.37 -6.98 -17.26
C LYS A 290 4.90 -6.73 -17.63
N TYR A 291 3.98 -6.93 -16.69
CA TYR A 291 2.54 -6.78 -16.94
C TYR A 291 2.13 -5.31 -17.09
N TRP A 292 2.69 -4.41 -16.29
CA TRP A 292 2.49 -2.97 -16.48
C TRP A 292 2.97 -2.50 -17.84
N LYS A 293 4.15 -2.93 -18.27
CA LYS A 293 4.68 -2.59 -19.59
C LYS A 293 3.78 -3.12 -20.71
N GLU A 294 3.29 -4.36 -20.59
CA GLU A 294 2.34 -4.91 -21.57
C GLU A 294 1.06 -4.08 -21.63
N LEU A 295 0.48 -3.74 -20.48
CA LEU A 295 -0.71 -2.89 -20.39
C LEU A 295 -0.49 -1.58 -21.17
N PHE A 296 0.55 -0.82 -20.81
CA PHE A 296 0.81 0.48 -21.44
C PHE A 296 1.11 0.37 -22.95
N ASN A 297 1.88 -0.64 -23.38
CA ASN A 297 2.12 -0.88 -24.80
C ASN A 297 0.83 -1.10 -25.60
N ARG A 298 -0.21 -1.68 -24.98
CA ARG A 298 -1.51 -1.92 -25.62
C ARG A 298 -2.41 -0.69 -25.63
N PHE A 299 -2.22 0.24 -24.69
CA PHE A 299 -2.91 1.53 -24.68
C PHE A 299 -2.23 2.60 -25.54
N THR A 300 -0.94 2.45 -25.87
CA THR A 300 -0.19 3.37 -26.74
C THR A 300 -0.93 3.73 -28.04
N PRO A 301 -1.55 2.79 -28.78
CA PRO A 301 -2.30 3.12 -30.00
C PRO A 301 -3.58 3.95 -29.76
N ILE A 302 -4.14 3.91 -28.54
CA ILE A 302 -5.30 4.73 -28.16
C ILE A 302 -4.81 6.12 -27.78
N THR A 303 -3.72 6.22 -27.01
CA THR A 303 -3.13 7.51 -26.62
C THR A 303 -2.50 8.26 -27.79
N ASP A 304 -1.97 7.55 -28.79
CA ASP A 304 -1.37 8.15 -29.99
C ASP A 304 -2.43 8.64 -31.00
N LYS A 305 -3.67 8.13 -30.90
CA LYS A 305 -4.82 8.58 -31.70
C LYS A 305 -5.55 9.76 -31.08
N LEU A 306 -5.29 10.09 -29.81
CA LEU A 306 -5.78 11.33 -29.21
C LEU A 306 -4.95 12.49 -29.76
N CYS A 307 -5.59 13.41 -30.48
CA CYS A 307 -4.92 14.61 -31.01
C CYS A 307 -4.28 15.41 -29.86
N THR A 308 -3.15 16.06 -30.13
CA THR A 308 -2.41 16.89 -29.17
C THR A 308 -3.31 17.86 -28.40
N SER A 309 -4.31 18.43 -29.08
CA SER A 309 -5.31 19.32 -28.49
C SER A 309 -6.18 18.67 -27.42
N THR A 310 -6.59 17.41 -27.60
CA THR A 310 -7.41 16.67 -26.63
C THR A 310 -6.56 16.17 -25.46
N ARG A 311 -5.26 15.94 -25.69
CA ARG A 311 -4.29 15.57 -24.66
C ARG A 311 -3.92 16.75 -23.76
N GLU A 312 -3.87 17.96 -24.30
CA GLU A 312 -3.67 19.20 -23.52
C GLU A 312 -4.93 19.63 -22.75
N GLU A 313 -6.13 19.26 -23.19
CA GLU A 313 -7.38 19.49 -22.45
C GLU A 313 -7.62 18.50 -21.29
N MET A 314 -6.92 17.36 -21.28
CA MET A 314 -7.08 16.29 -20.27
C MET A 314 -5.96 16.22 -19.22
N LEU A 315 -4.91 17.04 -19.34
CA LEU A 315 -3.79 17.18 -18.39
C LEU A 315 -3.87 18.52 -17.66
#